data_AF-A0A958AWL7-F1
#
_entry.id   AF-A0A958AWL7-F1
#
_cell.length_a   1.000
_cell.length_b   1.000
_cell.length_c   1.000
_cell.angle_alpha   90.00
_cell.angle_beta   90.00
_cell.angle_gamma   90.00
#
_symmetry.space_group_name_H-M   'P 1'
#
loop_
_entity.id
_entity.type
_entity.pdbx_description
1 polymer ?
#
loop_
_entity_poly.entity_id
_entity_poly.type
_entity_poly.pdbx_seq_one_letter_code
_entity_poly.pdbx_strand_id
1 'polypeptide(L)' 'MIELAPRHKTGLNLSSPVLIASGFCGYGQSYQRLIDMTVFGAVVTQPVTLRPERGTPQPRVCETTAGF' A
#
# COMPACT_ATOMS: atom_id res chain seq x y z
N MET A 1 13.24 -13.27 5.97
CA MET A 1 11.91 -13.47 6.58
C MET A 1 11.91 -12.75 7.92
N ILE A 2 10.95 -11.85 8.15
CA ILE A 2 10.87 -10.93 9.29
C ILE A 2 9.45 -11.00 9.86
N GLU A 3 9.34 -11.12 11.18
CA GLU A 3 8.08 -11.10 11.91
C GLU A 3 7.77 -9.67 12.36
N LEU A 4 6.82 -9.02 11.69
CA LEU A 4 6.47 -7.61 11.88
C LEU A 4 5.47 -7.37 13.02
N ALA A 5 4.72 -8.40 13.45
CA ALA A 5 3.72 -8.28 14.50
C ALA A 5 3.96 -9.30 15.64
N PRO A 6 5.14 -9.27 16.30
CA PRO A 6 5.60 -10.34 17.19
C PRO A 6 4.76 -10.53 18.45
N ARG A 7 3.92 -9.56 18.81
CA ARG A 7 3.01 -9.63 19.97
C ARG A 7 1.56 -9.89 19.58
N HIS A 8 1.25 -9.97 18.28
CA HIS A 8 -0.09 -10.27 17.79
C HIS A 8 -0.32 -11.77 17.76
N LYS A 9 -1.54 -12.23 18.08
CA LYS A 9 -1.89 -13.66 18.20
C LYS A 9 -1.55 -14.49 16.96
N THR A 10 -1.61 -13.88 15.78
CA THR A 10 -1.37 -14.56 14.49
C THR A 10 0.01 -14.28 13.87
N GLY A 11 0.76 -13.31 14.41
CA GLY A 11 1.96 -12.77 13.75
C GLY A 11 1.68 -12.15 12.36
N LEU A 12 2.75 -11.68 11.73
CA LEU A 12 2.83 -11.19 10.36
C LEU A 12 4.26 -11.42 9.82
N ASN A 13 4.48 -12.62 9.27
CA ASN A 13 5.75 -12.98 8.65
C ASN A 13 5.84 -12.50 7.20
N LEU A 14 6.81 -11.63 6.91
CA LEU A 14 7.07 -11.11 5.56
C LEU A 14 8.46 -11.49 5.06
N SER A 15 8.65 -11.54 3.74
CA SER A 15 9.97 -11.72 3.11
C SER A 15 10.90 -10.53 3.37
N SER A 16 10.33 -9.33 3.38
CA SER A 16 10.97 -8.01 3.50
C SER A 16 10.18 -7.11 4.46
N PRO A 17 10.81 -6.17 5.18
CA PRO A 17 10.11 -5.26 6.08
C PRO A 17 9.52 -4.05 5.34
N VAL A 18 9.74 -3.95 4.02
CA VAL A 18 9.25 -2.83 3.19
C VAL A 18 7.87 -3.19 2.65
N LEU A 19 6.90 -2.30 2.87
CA LEU A 19 5.52 -2.46 2.39
C LEU A 19 5.13 -1.31 1.48
N ILE A 20 4.29 -1.60 0.49
CA ILE A 20 3.61 -0.54 -0.27
C ILE A 20 2.44 -0.01 0.57
N ALA A 21 2.44 1.30 0.80
CA ALA A 21 1.38 1.99 1.53
C ALA A 21 0.03 1.95 0.79
N SER A 22 -1.04 1.99 1.57
CA SER A 22 -2.43 2.04 1.08
C SER A 22 -2.64 3.20 0.10
N GLY A 23 -3.44 2.97 -0.95
CA GLY A 23 -3.83 3.99 -1.92
C GLY A 23 -2.80 4.29 -3.01
N PHE A 24 -1.60 3.70 -2.95
CA PHE A 24 -0.57 3.87 -3.99
C PHE A 24 -0.76 2.92 -5.18
N CYS A 25 -0.81 1.61 -4.93
CA CYS A 25 -0.81 0.58 -5.99
C CYS A 25 -2.18 -0.07 -6.24
N GLY A 26 -3.28 0.52 -5.73
CA GLY A 26 -4.61 -0.08 -5.81
C GLY A 26 -4.62 -1.49 -5.20
N TYR A 27 -4.74 -2.52 -6.05
CA TYR A 27 -4.71 -3.94 -5.68
C TYR A 27 -3.40 -4.66 -6.07
N GLY A 28 -2.32 -3.92 -6.31
CA GLY A 28 -0.99 -4.49 -6.61
C GLY A 28 -0.68 -4.70 -8.09
N GLN A 29 -1.55 -4.24 -8.99
CA GLN A 29 -1.40 -4.40 -10.45
C GLN A 29 -0.84 -3.16 -11.15
N SER A 30 -1.04 -1.97 -10.57
CA SER A 30 -0.79 -0.69 -11.25
C SER A 30 0.67 -0.47 -11.67
N TYR A 31 1.63 -1.07 -10.94
CA TYR A 31 3.07 -0.86 -11.14
C TYR A 31 3.85 -2.11 -11.54
N GLN A 32 3.16 -3.24 -11.82
CA GLN A 32 3.82 -4.51 -12.14
C GLN A 32 4.74 -4.47 -13.38
N ARG A 33 4.53 -3.51 -14.28
CA ARG A 33 5.37 -3.31 -15.48
C ARG A 33 6.59 -2.42 -15.23
N LEU A 34 6.62 -1.72 -14.10
CA LEU A 34 7.64 -0.71 -13.78
C LEU A 34 8.54 -1.12 -12.62
N ILE A 35 7.99 -1.89 -11.67
CA ILE A 35 8.68 -2.28 -10.45
C ILE A 35 8.51 -3.79 -10.25
N ASP A 36 9.60 -4.47 -9.93
CA ASP A 36 9.55 -5.85 -9.45
C ASP A 36 8.87 -5.88 -8.08
N MET A 37 7.64 -6.40 -8.04
CA MET A 37 6.83 -6.43 -6.82
C MET A 37 7.36 -7.41 -5.78
N THR A 38 8.27 -8.33 -6.14
CA THR A 38 8.81 -9.35 -5.23
C THR A 38 9.73 -8.78 -4.15
N VAL A 39 10.22 -7.54 -4.33
CA VAL A 39 11.09 -6.84 -3.36
C VAL A 39 10.32 -6.38 -2.12
N PHE A 40 9.00 -6.23 -2.22
CA PHE A 40 8.14 -5.80 -1.12
C PHE A 40 7.65 -7.01 -0.33
N GLY A 41 7.57 -6.85 1.00
CA GLY A 41 7.04 -7.89 1.88
C GLY A 41 5.53 -8.06 1.74
N ALA A 42 4.82 -6.96 1.51
CA ALA A 42 3.38 -6.94 1.31
C ALA A 42 2.92 -5.65 0.61
N VAL A 43 1.69 -5.69 0.09
CA VAL A 43 0.96 -4.53 -0.43
C VAL A 43 -0.23 -4.26 0.47
N VAL A 44 -0.34 -3.04 0.97
CA VAL A 44 -1.56 -2.57 1.64
C VAL A 44 -2.47 -2.00 0.56
N THR A 45 -3.64 -2.63 0.36
CA THR A 45 -4.56 -2.21 -0.70
C THR A 45 -5.23 -0.88 -0.36
N GLN A 46 -5.88 -0.27 -1.33
CA GLN A 46 -6.78 0.85 -1.08
C GLN A 46 -7.93 0.42 -0.12
N PRO A 47 -8.47 1.32 0.72
CA PRO A 47 -9.58 1.00 1.60
C PRO A 47 -10.80 0.54 0.78
N VAL A 48 -11.48 -0.49 1.28
CA VAL A 48 -12.70 -1.03 0.67
C VAL A 48 -13.90 -0.49 1.43
N THR A 49 -14.75 0.26 0.73
CA THR A 49 -16.03 0.76 1.27
C THR A 49 -17.17 -0.19 0.90
N LEU A 50 -18.22 -0.24 1.73
CA LEU A 50 -19.40 -1.09 1.47
C LEU A 50 -20.11 -0.69 0.16
N ARG A 51 -20.16 0.61 -0.14
CA ARG A 51 -20.77 1.16 -1.35
C ARG A 51 -19.70 1.84 -2.19
N PRO A 52 -19.81 1.84 -3.53
CA PRO A 52 -18.90 2.57 -4.39
C PRO A 52 -18.87 4.06 -4.06
N GLU A 53 -17.67 4.63 -3.93
CA GLU A 53 -17.46 6.06 -3.69
C GLU A 53 -16.59 6.67 -4.78
N ARG A 54 -16.95 7.88 -5.25
CA ARG A 54 -16.17 8.61 -6.27
C ARG A 54 -14.93 9.30 -5.67
N GLY A 55 -14.86 9.39 -4.34
CA GLY A 55 -13.88 10.16 -3.60
C GLY A 55 -14.10 11.67 -3.68
N THR A 56 -13.20 12.43 -3.06
CA THR A 56 -13.26 13.90 -2.95
C THR A 56 -13.19 14.58 -4.33
N PRO A 57 -13.86 15.73 -4.55
CA PRO A 57 -13.69 16.54 -5.76
C PRO A 57 -12.23 16.91 -6.02
N GLN A 58 -11.86 17.12 -7.29
CA GLN A 58 -10.53 17.61 -7.65
C GLN A 58 -10.41 19.13 -7.40
N PRO A 59 -9.20 19.65 -7.09
CA PRO A 59 -7.92 18.95 -6.96
C PRO A 59 -7.77 18.20 -5.63
N ARG A 60 -7.08 17.04 -5.65
CA ARG A 60 -6.92 16.13 -4.48
C ARG A 60 -5.49 15.99 -3.95
N VAL A 61 -4.53 16.64 -4.59
CA VAL A 61 -3.09 16.57 -4.30
C VAL A 61 -2.52 17.97 -4.52
N CYS A 62 -1.51 18.36 -3.74
CA CYS A 62 -0.89 19.68 -3.86
C CYS A 62 0.61 19.59 -3.63
N GLU A 63 1.40 20.19 -4.54
CA GLU A 63 2.85 20.14 -4.42
C GLU A 63 3.34 20.83 -3.13
N THR A 64 4.31 20.20 -2.48
CA THR A 64 5.02 20.68 -1.30
C THR A 64 6.53 20.54 -1.53
N THR A 65 7.35 21.16 -0.69
CA THR A 65 8.82 21.12 -0.83
C THR A 65 9.43 19.72 -0.75
N ALA A 66 8.70 18.74 -0.22
CA ALA A 66 9.15 17.36 -0.08
C ALA A 66 8.28 16.34 -0.85
N GLY A 67 7.42 16.80 -1.76
CA GLY A 67 6.50 15.92 -2.49
C GLY A 67 5.21 16.60 -2.91
N PHE A 68 4.09 15.89 -2.79
CA PHE A 68 2.76 16.26 -3.29
C PHE A 68 1.65 16.00 -2.26
#